data_AF-A0A5Y6M7M0-F1
#
_entry.id   AF-A0A5Y6M7M0-F1
#
_cell.length_a   1.000
_cell.length_b   1.000
_cell.length_c   1.000
_cell.angle_alpha   90.00
_cell.angle_beta   90.00
_cell.angle_gamma   90.00
#
_symmetry.space_group_name_H-M   'P 1'
#
loop_
_entity.id
_entity.type
_entity.pdbx_description
1 polymer ?
#
loop_
_entity_poly.entity_id
_entity_poly.type
_entity_poly.pdbx_seq_one_letter_code
_entity_poly.pdbx_strand_id
1 'polypeptide(L)'
;MKKTDLPADQQFFADLFSGLVLNPHRLGRVWFAGQPPSLPSGSLCIDLPRLDIVLRGEYGNKLEKTQSRLTEGEMLFIPARAANLAVSDKPVMLLSLVFAPSWLGLSFYENRTASLLRPARRIELPHLQRGEGEAMLTALTHLSRSPQEQNIIQPLVLSLLHLCRNVVNTPPDICRPRTEFLYHSICNWVQDNYAQPLNRESVALRCGYQNSDYFCRLFRRQFGLTPGNYSARFQ
;
A
#
# COMPACT_ATOMS: atom_id res chain seq x y z
N MET A 1 21.33 -12.40 23.62
CA MET A 1 20.66 -12.39 22.29
C MET A 1 20.90 -11.03 21.67
N LYS A 2 21.58 -10.94 20.52
CA LYS A 2 21.64 -9.68 19.77
C LYS A 2 20.21 -9.36 19.33
N LYS A 3 19.70 -8.16 19.67
CA LYS A 3 18.49 -7.62 19.02
C LYS A 3 18.80 -7.65 17.52
N THR A 4 18.02 -8.39 16.76
CA THR A 4 18.11 -8.32 15.31
C THR A 4 17.51 -6.97 14.94
N ASP A 5 18.36 -5.98 14.70
CA ASP A 5 17.91 -4.65 14.33
C ASP A 5 17.13 -4.71 13.01
N LEU A 6 16.01 -3.98 12.92
CA LEU A 6 15.22 -3.92 11.69
C LEU A 6 16.04 -3.23 10.58
N PRO A 7 15.83 -3.59 9.30
CA PRO A 7 16.37 -2.83 8.18
C PRO A 7 16.02 -1.34 8.29
N ALA A 8 16.92 -0.45 7.82
CA ALA A 8 16.81 0.99 8.06
C ALA A 8 15.45 1.61 7.66
N ASP A 9 14.93 1.27 6.47
CA ASP A 9 13.62 1.76 6.05
C ASP A 9 12.47 1.14 6.85
N GLN A 10 12.57 -0.14 7.23
CA GLN A 10 11.59 -0.79 8.10
C GLN A 10 11.57 -0.14 9.49
N GLN A 11 12.73 0.20 10.05
CA GLN A 11 12.84 0.94 11.29
C GLN A 11 12.20 2.33 11.19
N PHE A 12 12.44 3.07 10.10
CA PHE A 12 11.81 4.36 9.85
C PHE A 12 10.26 4.26 9.91
N PHE A 13 9.69 3.27 9.21
CA PHE A 13 8.24 3.07 9.28
C PHE A 13 7.79 2.60 10.67
N ALA A 14 8.57 1.79 11.38
CA ALA A 14 8.24 1.36 12.74
C ALA A 14 8.10 2.55 13.71
N ASP A 15 9.01 3.52 13.59
CA ASP A 15 9.00 4.75 14.38
C ASP A 15 7.81 5.64 13.99
N LEU A 16 7.54 5.77 12.68
CA LEU A 16 6.40 6.53 12.15
C LEU A 16 5.05 5.97 12.64
N PHE A 17 4.87 4.64 12.58
CA PHE A 17 3.66 3.97 13.09
C PHE A 17 3.55 4.10 14.61
N SER A 18 4.66 4.08 15.35
CA SER A 18 4.63 4.32 16.79
C SER A 18 4.12 5.72 17.10
N GLY A 19 4.55 6.75 16.36
CA GLY A 19 4.01 8.11 16.49
C GLY A 19 2.52 8.19 16.19
N LEU A 20 2.05 7.59 15.09
CA LEU A 20 0.64 7.61 14.69
C LEU A 20 -0.28 6.87 15.66
N VAL A 21 0.12 5.67 16.04
CA VAL A 21 -0.69 4.77 16.87
C VAL A 21 -0.71 5.20 18.34
N LEU A 22 0.38 5.77 18.86
CA LEU A 22 0.44 6.26 20.24
C LEU A 22 -0.26 7.62 20.43
N ASN A 23 -0.60 8.32 19.34
CA ASN A 23 -1.28 9.61 19.38
C ASN A 23 -2.59 9.58 18.58
N PRO A 24 -3.57 8.73 18.94
CA PRO A 24 -4.80 8.56 18.17
C PRO A 24 -5.64 9.84 18.07
N HIS A 25 -5.48 10.74 19.04
CA HIS A 25 -6.10 12.08 19.05
C HIS A 25 -5.61 13.00 17.93
N ARG A 26 -4.49 12.67 17.27
CA ARG A 26 -3.99 13.38 16.08
C ARG A 26 -4.56 12.84 14.78
N LEU A 27 -5.20 11.67 14.82
CA LEU A 27 -5.91 11.14 13.66
C LEU A 27 -7.23 11.89 13.53
N GLY A 28 -7.43 12.50 12.36
CA GLY A 28 -8.62 13.25 12.02
C GLY A 28 -9.66 12.40 11.33
N ARG A 29 -10.48 13.06 10.50
CA ARG A 29 -11.54 12.44 9.72
C ARG A 29 -10.99 11.49 8.67
N VAL A 30 -11.70 10.40 8.43
CA VAL A 30 -11.45 9.49 7.29
C VAL A 30 -12.41 9.84 6.16
N TRP A 31 -11.83 10.23 5.03
CA TRP A 31 -12.51 10.47 3.78
C TRP A 31 -12.45 9.23 2.89
N PHE A 32 -13.35 9.15 1.90
CA PHE A 32 -13.39 8.03 0.95
C PHE A 32 -13.24 8.54 -0.47
N ALA A 33 -12.46 7.82 -1.29
CA ALA A 33 -12.47 8.06 -2.72
C ALA A 33 -13.62 7.31 -3.40
N GLY A 34 -14.27 7.97 -4.36
CA GLY A 34 -15.33 7.38 -5.16
C GLY A 34 -14.84 6.70 -6.44
N GLN A 35 -15.79 6.08 -7.15
CA GLN A 35 -15.62 5.61 -8.52
C GLN A 35 -16.31 6.60 -9.47
N PRO A 36 -15.57 7.52 -10.10
CA PRO A 36 -16.18 8.44 -11.05
C PRO A 36 -16.64 7.68 -12.31
N PRO A 37 -17.73 8.10 -12.97
CA PRO A 37 -18.25 7.44 -14.17
C PRO A 37 -17.28 7.49 -15.36
N SER A 38 -16.36 8.46 -15.36
CA SER A 38 -15.24 8.53 -16.29
C SER A 38 -13.96 8.89 -15.52
N LEU A 39 -12.83 8.34 -15.95
CA LEU A 39 -11.52 8.59 -15.35
C LEU A 39 -10.83 9.74 -16.10
N PRO A 40 -10.60 10.90 -15.47
CA PRO A 40 -9.75 11.94 -16.05
C PRO A 40 -8.33 11.43 -16.31
N SER A 41 -7.66 11.98 -17.33
CA SER A 41 -6.24 11.69 -17.59
C SER A 41 -5.37 11.96 -16.35
N GLY A 42 -4.49 11.03 -16.02
CA GLY A 42 -3.64 11.09 -14.82
C GLY A 42 -4.26 10.52 -13.54
N SER A 43 -5.49 10.01 -13.61
CA SER A 43 -6.12 9.33 -12.47
C SER A 43 -5.46 7.98 -12.23
N LEU A 44 -5.15 7.69 -10.97
CA LEU A 44 -4.65 6.39 -10.52
C LEU A 44 -5.83 5.55 -10.03
N CYS A 45 -6.12 4.46 -10.73
CA CYS A 45 -7.09 3.45 -10.34
C CYS A 45 -6.34 2.12 -10.21
N ILE A 46 -6.35 1.54 -9.01
CA ILE A 46 -5.67 0.27 -8.73
C ILE A 46 -6.64 -0.74 -8.11
N ASP A 47 -6.42 -2.03 -8.38
CA ASP A 47 -7.26 -3.12 -7.87
C ASP A 47 -7.03 -3.43 -6.38
N LEU A 48 -6.30 -2.58 -5.66
CA LEU A 48 -5.90 -2.78 -4.27
C LEU A 48 -6.41 -1.62 -3.40
N PRO A 49 -6.96 -1.90 -2.20
CA PRO A 49 -7.29 -0.85 -1.25
C PRO A 49 -6.05 -0.05 -0.85
N ARG A 50 -6.22 1.26 -0.65
CA ARG A 50 -5.16 2.16 -0.19
C ARG A 50 -5.65 3.06 0.94
N LEU A 51 -4.76 3.40 1.86
CA LEU A 51 -4.98 4.40 2.88
C LEU A 51 -3.87 5.44 2.79
N ASP A 52 -4.23 6.69 2.50
CA ASP A 52 -3.33 7.82 2.50
C ASP A 52 -3.57 8.64 3.78
N ILE A 53 -2.50 8.98 4.51
CA ILE A 53 -2.54 9.74 5.78
C ILE A 53 -1.70 11.00 5.62
N VAL A 54 -2.31 12.16 5.84
CA VAL A 54 -1.62 13.45 5.79
C VAL A 54 -0.90 13.67 7.11
N LEU A 55 0.42 13.53 7.10
CA LEU A 55 1.25 13.74 8.29
C LEU A 55 1.53 15.22 8.55
N ARG A 56 1.54 16.03 7.48
CA ARG A 56 1.68 17.49 7.53
C ARG A 56 1.31 18.10 6.19
N GLY A 57 0.78 19.32 6.21
CA GLY A 57 0.49 20.10 5.01
C GLY A 57 -0.89 19.80 4.43
N GLU A 58 -1.04 19.94 3.12
CA GLU A 58 -2.33 19.79 2.44
C GLU A 58 -2.24 18.81 1.27
N TYR A 59 -3.18 17.87 1.23
CA TYR A 59 -3.30 16.86 0.17
C TYR A 59 -4.65 16.99 -0.52
N GLY A 60 -4.65 17.14 -1.84
CA GLY A 60 -5.90 17.21 -2.62
C GLY A 60 -6.19 15.92 -3.37
N ASN A 61 -7.47 15.57 -3.47
CA ASN A 61 -7.99 14.61 -4.46
C ASN A 61 -9.07 15.33 -5.29
N LYS A 62 -8.86 15.45 -6.61
CA LYS A 62 -9.75 16.22 -7.51
C LYS A 62 -11.00 15.47 -7.96
N LEU A 63 -11.20 14.23 -7.53
CA LEU A 63 -12.25 13.36 -8.08
C LEU A 63 -13.62 13.52 -7.41
N GLU A 64 -13.69 14.08 -6.21
CA GLU A 64 -14.95 14.53 -5.62
C GLU A 64 -15.05 16.06 -5.64
N LYS A 65 -16.09 16.59 -6.29
CA LYS A 65 -16.33 18.04 -6.38
C LYS A 65 -16.53 18.72 -5.03
N THR A 66 -16.92 17.95 -4.00
CA THR A 66 -17.21 18.41 -2.64
C THR A 66 -16.07 18.16 -1.66
N GLN A 67 -15.02 17.44 -2.07
CA GLN A 67 -13.96 17.05 -1.15
C GLN A 67 -13.00 18.22 -0.92
N SER A 68 -13.05 18.76 0.29
CA SER A 68 -12.06 19.71 0.80
C SER A 68 -10.68 19.07 0.80
N ARG A 69 -9.63 19.90 0.66
CA ARG A 69 -8.25 19.43 0.81
C ARG A 69 -8.08 18.78 2.17
N LEU A 70 -7.48 17.60 2.19
CA LEU A 70 -7.13 16.92 3.41
C LEU A 70 -5.98 17.67 4.09
N THR A 71 -6.12 17.87 5.39
CA THR A 71 -5.18 18.57 6.27
C THR A 71 -4.51 17.59 7.22
N GLU A 72 -3.57 18.07 8.03
CA GLU A 72 -2.82 17.25 8.99
C GLU A 72 -3.74 16.38 9.86
N GLY A 73 -3.43 15.09 9.92
CA GLY A 73 -4.19 14.09 10.65
C GLY A 73 -5.34 13.46 9.85
N GLU A 74 -5.84 14.12 8.81
CA GLU A 74 -6.90 13.56 7.98
C GLU A 74 -6.39 12.43 7.08
N MET A 75 -7.30 11.52 6.78
CA MET A 75 -7.01 10.27 6.08
C MET A 75 -7.92 10.13 4.86
N LEU A 76 -7.42 9.49 3.80
CA LEU A 76 -8.19 9.13 2.62
C LEU A 76 -8.09 7.62 2.42
N PHE A 77 -9.21 6.93 2.64
CA PHE A 77 -9.36 5.53 2.26
C PHE A 77 -9.84 5.44 0.81
N ILE A 78 -9.18 4.60 0.04
CA ILE A 78 -9.40 4.42 -1.39
C ILE A 78 -9.70 2.93 -1.58
N PRO A 79 -10.98 2.56 -1.75
CA PRO A 79 -11.36 1.18 -2.02
C PRO A 79 -10.68 0.65 -3.28
N ALA A 80 -10.59 -0.68 -3.40
CA ALA A 80 -10.16 -1.30 -4.65
C ALA A 80 -11.00 -0.76 -5.82
N ARG A 81 -10.34 -0.43 -6.93
CA ARG A 81 -10.92 0.14 -8.15
C ARG A 81 -11.53 1.54 -7.99
N ALA A 82 -11.39 2.18 -6.82
CA ALA A 82 -11.65 3.60 -6.69
C ALA A 82 -10.48 4.38 -7.31
N ALA A 83 -10.80 5.54 -7.85
CA ALA A 83 -9.81 6.38 -8.50
C ALA A 83 -9.31 7.46 -7.54
N ASN A 84 -8.04 7.85 -7.72
CA ASN A 84 -7.45 9.02 -7.08
C ASN A 84 -6.81 9.93 -8.11
N LEU A 85 -7.09 11.23 -8.06
CA LEU A 85 -6.38 12.24 -8.83
C LEU A 85 -5.70 13.18 -7.84
N ALA A 86 -4.51 12.76 -7.41
CA ALA A 86 -3.73 13.48 -6.43
C ALA A 86 -3.36 14.88 -6.95
N VAL A 87 -3.56 15.88 -6.10
CA VAL A 87 -3.15 17.27 -6.35
C VAL A 87 -2.19 17.65 -5.23
N SER A 88 -0.99 18.06 -5.63
CA SER A 88 0.03 18.54 -4.71
C SER A 88 0.60 19.87 -5.22
N ASP A 89 -0.23 20.88 -5.19
CA ASP A 89 0.16 22.28 -5.39
C ASP A 89 0.69 22.94 -4.11
N LYS A 90 0.49 22.30 -2.94
CA LYS A 90 1.08 22.68 -1.65
C LYS A 90 2.03 21.59 -1.12
N PRO A 91 2.99 21.96 -0.25
CA PRO A 91 3.86 20.99 0.42
C PRO A 91 3.05 19.99 1.25
N VAL A 92 3.43 18.73 1.17
CA VAL A 92 2.75 17.65 1.90
C VAL A 92 3.74 16.58 2.33
N MET A 93 3.57 16.08 3.55
CA MET A 93 4.13 14.81 4.00
C MET A 93 3.01 13.79 4.08
N LEU A 94 3.11 12.74 3.27
CA LEU A 94 2.06 11.74 3.11
C LEU A 94 2.61 10.35 3.42
N LEU A 95 1.91 9.60 4.27
CA LEU A 95 2.11 8.17 4.41
C LEU A 95 1.02 7.46 3.61
N SER A 96 1.42 6.61 2.66
CA SER A 96 0.51 5.81 1.86
C SER A 96 0.72 4.32 2.14
N LEU A 97 -0.37 3.63 2.44
CA LEU A 97 -0.42 2.20 2.72
C LEU A 97 -1.23 1.52 1.62
N VAL A 98 -0.64 0.57 0.91
CA VAL A 98 -1.32 -0.26 -0.08
C VAL A 98 -1.49 -1.67 0.48
N PHE A 99 -2.73 -2.17 0.46
CA PHE A 99 -3.08 -3.47 1.02
C PHE A 99 -3.26 -4.49 -0.10
N ALA A 100 -2.26 -5.35 -0.29
CA ALA A 100 -2.38 -6.50 -1.16
C ALA A 100 -2.76 -7.76 -0.37
N PRO A 101 -3.32 -8.80 -1.02
CA PRO A 101 -3.71 -10.04 -0.34
C PRO A 101 -2.58 -10.75 0.44
N SER A 102 -1.31 -10.44 0.16
CA SER A 102 -0.18 -11.04 0.90
C SER A 102 0.99 -10.11 1.16
N TRP A 103 0.85 -8.80 0.93
CA TRP A 103 1.82 -7.81 1.40
C TRP A 103 1.15 -6.49 1.79
N LEU A 104 1.83 -5.77 2.67
CA LEU A 104 1.58 -4.39 3.03
C LEU A 104 2.67 -3.52 2.42
N GLY A 105 2.28 -2.61 1.54
CA GLY A 105 3.18 -1.68 0.87
C GLY A 105 3.12 -0.36 1.58
N LEU A 106 4.27 0.17 1.98
CA LEU A 106 4.38 1.44 2.67
C LEU A 106 5.20 2.39 1.83
N SER A 107 4.67 3.58 1.60
CA SER A 107 5.34 4.63 0.84
C SER A 107 5.23 5.94 1.60
N PHE A 108 6.37 6.56 1.85
CA PHE A 108 6.46 7.89 2.45
C PHE A 108 6.82 8.90 1.37
N TYR A 109 5.98 9.91 1.21
CA TYR A 109 6.20 11.00 0.29
C TYR A 109 6.51 12.27 1.09
N GLU A 110 7.62 12.90 0.75
CA GLU A 110 7.96 14.24 1.22
C GLU A 110 8.02 15.13 -0.02
N ASN A 111 7.00 15.97 -0.21
CA ASN A 111 6.94 16.83 -1.37
C ASN A 111 7.26 18.28 -0.99
N ARG A 112 8.44 18.75 -1.44
CA ARG A 112 8.77 20.18 -1.50
C ARG A 112 8.44 20.80 -2.87
N THR A 113 8.24 19.98 -3.91
CA THR A 113 8.06 20.39 -5.31
C THR A 113 7.15 19.42 -6.08
N ALA A 114 5.85 19.69 -6.04
CA ALA A 114 4.80 19.34 -7.01
C ALA A 114 4.60 17.89 -7.54
N SER A 115 5.38 16.88 -7.15
CA SER A 115 5.19 15.51 -7.68
C SER A 115 5.16 14.42 -6.60
N LEU A 116 3.98 13.82 -6.42
CA LEU A 116 3.76 12.59 -5.64
C LEU A 116 4.10 11.31 -6.42
N LEU A 117 4.83 11.42 -7.53
CA LEU A 117 5.15 10.27 -8.38
C LEU A 117 6.24 9.37 -7.77
N ARG A 118 7.12 9.91 -6.93
CA ARG A 118 8.25 9.16 -6.34
C ARG A 118 8.25 9.28 -4.82
N PRO A 119 8.13 8.16 -4.07
CA PRO A 119 8.25 8.19 -2.62
C PRO A 119 9.71 8.42 -2.20
N ALA A 120 9.90 9.15 -1.11
CA ALA A 120 11.20 9.33 -0.47
C ALA A 120 11.70 8.04 0.21
N ARG A 121 10.77 7.22 0.71
CA ARG A 121 11.05 5.87 1.23
C ARG A 121 9.91 4.93 0.85
N ARG A 122 10.24 3.68 0.52
CA ARG A 122 9.25 2.64 0.19
C ARG A 122 9.72 1.28 0.67
N ILE A 123 8.85 0.52 1.30
CA ILE A 123 9.07 -0.89 1.63
C ILE A 123 7.82 -1.73 1.37
N GLU A 124 8.02 -3.02 1.19
CA GLU A 124 6.94 -4.01 1.11
C GLU A 124 7.19 -5.11 2.12
N LEU A 125 6.20 -5.37 2.95
CA LEU A 125 6.28 -6.35 4.03
C LEU A 125 5.26 -7.45 3.80
N PRO A 126 5.61 -8.73 3.97
CA PRO A 126 4.62 -9.80 3.89
C PRO A 126 3.56 -9.63 4.98
N HIS A 127 2.32 -9.92 4.64
CA HIS A 127 1.20 -9.83 5.58
C HIS A 127 0.96 -11.21 6.23
N LEU A 128 1.28 -11.35 7.52
CA LEU A 128 1.11 -12.63 8.23
C LEU A 128 -0.36 -12.97 8.54
N GLN A 129 -1.26 -11.97 8.54
CA GLN A 129 -2.65 -12.15 8.99
C GLN A 129 -3.60 -12.35 7.80
N ARG A 130 -4.10 -13.57 7.62
CA ARG A 130 -4.93 -13.96 6.47
C ARG A 130 -6.45 -13.69 6.60
N GLY A 131 -6.91 -12.81 7.51
CA GLY A 131 -8.36 -12.61 7.66
C GLY A 131 -8.82 -11.35 8.39
N GLU A 132 -8.16 -10.96 9.49
CA GLU A 132 -8.59 -9.78 10.27
C GLU A 132 -8.46 -8.49 9.46
N GLY A 133 -7.30 -8.25 8.84
CA GLY A 133 -7.07 -7.09 7.98
C GLY A 133 -8.02 -7.05 6.78
N GLU A 134 -8.28 -8.20 6.15
CA GLU A 134 -9.23 -8.30 5.03
C GLU A 134 -10.67 -7.97 5.47
N ALA A 135 -11.10 -8.47 6.63
CA ALA A 135 -12.41 -8.15 7.20
C ALA A 135 -12.53 -6.64 7.51
N MET A 136 -11.48 -6.02 8.06
CA MET A 136 -11.44 -4.58 8.31
C MET A 136 -11.50 -3.76 7.02
N LEU A 137 -10.74 -4.14 5.99
CA LEU A 137 -10.75 -3.47 4.69
C LEU A 137 -12.10 -3.63 3.98
N THR A 138 -12.73 -4.79 4.12
CA THR A 138 -14.08 -5.06 3.63
C THR A 138 -15.09 -4.16 4.35
N ALA A 139 -15.04 -4.11 5.68
CA ALA A 139 -15.91 -3.23 6.48
C ALA A 139 -15.73 -1.75 6.12
N LEU A 140 -14.49 -1.26 5.96
CA LEU A 140 -14.21 0.10 5.48
C LEU A 140 -14.78 0.34 4.09
N THR A 141 -14.66 -0.63 3.18
CA THR A 141 -15.25 -0.54 1.84
C THR A 141 -16.76 -0.42 1.90
N HIS A 142 -17.44 -1.15 2.80
CA HIS A 142 -18.89 -0.99 3.00
C HIS A 142 -19.25 0.36 3.62
N LEU A 143 -18.47 0.83 4.60
CA LEU A 143 -18.65 2.12 5.27
C LEU A 143 -18.42 3.33 4.35
N SER A 144 -17.78 3.15 3.19
CA SER A 144 -17.68 4.19 2.15
C SER A 144 -19.04 4.73 1.68
N ARG A 145 -20.12 3.94 1.85
CA ARG A 145 -21.50 4.35 1.54
C ARG A 145 -22.14 5.24 2.62
N SER A 146 -21.53 5.30 3.82
CA SER A 146 -21.99 6.07 4.96
C SER A 146 -20.83 6.86 5.60
N PRO A 147 -20.17 7.77 4.85
CA PRO A 147 -18.96 8.48 5.30
C PRO A 147 -19.19 9.42 6.50
N GLN A 148 -20.43 9.62 6.94
CA GLN A 148 -20.78 10.34 8.15
C GLN A 148 -20.53 9.56 9.44
N GLU A 149 -20.42 8.22 9.38
CA GLU A 149 -20.27 7.33 10.54
C GLU A 149 -18.85 7.32 11.12
N GLN A 150 -18.26 8.50 11.35
CA GLN A 150 -16.87 8.66 11.75
C GLN A 150 -16.55 8.00 13.10
N ASN A 151 -17.55 7.88 14.00
CA ASN A 151 -17.44 7.19 15.27
C ASN A 151 -17.17 5.68 15.13
N ILE A 152 -17.48 5.10 13.97
CA ILE A 152 -17.18 3.70 13.64
C ILE A 152 -15.94 3.62 12.76
N ILE A 153 -15.87 4.49 11.75
CA ILE A 153 -14.80 4.47 10.74
C ILE A 153 -13.43 4.75 11.36
N GLN A 154 -13.32 5.78 12.21
CA GLN A 154 -12.03 6.20 12.75
C GLN A 154 -11.41 5.13 13.69
N PRO A 155 -12.15 4.53 14.65
CA PRO A 155 -11.62 3.41 15.45
C PRO A 155 -11.25 2.18 14.61
N LEU A 156 -12.00 1.91 13.53
CA LEU A 156 -11.69 0.81 12.62
C LEU A 156 -10.37 1.05 11.87
N VAL A 157 -10.15 2.26 11.35
CA VAL A 157 -8.86 2.64 10.74
C VAL A 157 -7.73 2.58 11.76
N LEU A 158 -7.94 3.07 12.99
CA LEU A 158 -6.94 2.96 14.05
C LEU A 158 -6.58 1.48 14.33
N SER A 159 -7.58 0.60 14.38
CA SER A 159 -7.37 -0.84 14.56
C SER A 159 -6.55 -1.44 13.40
N LEU A 160 -6.83 -1.03 12.16
CA LEU A 160 -6.04 -1.41 10.99
C LEU A 160 -4.58 -0.90 11.08
N LEU A 161 -4.36 0.31 11.60
CA LEU A 161 -3.01 0.85 11.83
C LEU A 161 -2.25 0.08 12.92
N HIS A 162 -2.94 -0.41 13.96
CA HIS A 162 -2.35 -1.32 14.94
C HIS A 162 -1.89 -2.64 14.28
N LEU A 163 -2.70 -3.21 13.38
CA LEU A 163 -2.30 -4.40 12.62
C LEU A 163 -1.07 -4.12 11.75
N CYS A 164 -1.06 -3.01 11.03
CA CYS A 164 0.09 -2.59 10.23
C CYS A 164 1.36 -2.42 11.09
N ARG A 165 1.22 -1.81 12.27
CA ARG A 165 2.32 -1.65 13.22
C ARG A 165 2.91 -3.01 13.64
N ASN A 166 2.09 -4.03 13.86
CA ASN A 166 2.58 -5.37 14.20
C ASN A 166 3.41 -5.97 13.05
N VAL A 167 2.93 -5.84 11.81
CA VAL A 167 3.67 -6.27 10.60
C VAL A 167 5.00 -5.55 10.48
N VAL A 168 5.03 -4.22 10.65
CA VAL A 168 6.25 -3.41 10.53
C VAL A 168 7.27 -3.73 11.61
N ASN A 169 6.83 -4.01 12.84
CA ASN A 169 7.72 -4.38 13.94
C ASN A 169 8.14 -5.86 13.92
N THR A 170 7.64 -6.66 12.98
CA THR A 170 8.02 -8.07 12.88
C THR A 170 9.38 -8.17 12.17
N PRO A 171 10.41 -8.75 12.83
CA PRO A 171 11.71 -8.92 12.19
C PRO A 171 11.57 -9.73 10.91
N PRO A 172 12.34 -9.41 9.85
CA PRO A 172 12.36 -10.23 8.65
C PRO A 172 12.84 -11.63 9.03
N ASP A 173 11.93 -12.60 8.96
CA ASP A 173 12.24 -13.99 9.31
C ASP A 173 13.32 -14.54 8.37
N ILE A 174 14.43 -15.04 8.92
CA ILE A 174 15.54 -15.63 8.13
C ILE A 174 15.10 -16.95 7.47
N CYS A 175 14.00 -17.56 7.93
CA CYS A 175 13.40 -18.77 7.40
C CYS A 175 11.98 -18.55 6.86
N ARG A 176 11.83 -17.74 5.81
CA ARG A 176 10.55 -17.67 5.09
C ARG A 176 10.28 -18.98 4.31
N PRO A 177 9.05 -19.52 4.35
CA PRO A 177 8.64 -20.59 3.43
C PRO A 177 8.88 -20.16 1.98
N ARG A 178 9.48 -21.04 1.15
CA ARG A 178 9.86 -20.73 -0.24
C ARG A 178 8.74 -20.10 -1.09
N THR A 179 7.48 -20.42 -0.80
CA THR A 179 6.29 -19.87 -1.49
C THR A 179 6.04 -18.38 -1.20
N GLU A 180 6.45 -17.87 -0.05
CA GLU A 180 6.27 -16.46 0.34
C GLU A 180 7.42 -15.59 -0.20
N PHE A 181 8.62 -16.18 -0.30
CA PHE A 181 9.76 -15.58 -1.02
C PHE A 181 9.46 -15.38 -2.51
N LEU A 182 8.78 -16.34 -3.15
CA LEU A 182 8.31 -16.21 -4.53
C LEU A 182 7.51 -14.92 -4.71
N TYR A 183 6.50 -14.71 -3.85
CA TYR A 183 5.56 -13.60 -3.96
C TYR A 183 6.25 -12.26 -3.83
N HIS A 184 7.09 -12.09 -2.80
CA HIS A 184 7.84 -10.86 -2.57
C HIS A 184 8.81 -10.55 -3.73
N SER A 185 9.48 -11.58 -4.25
CA SER A 185 10.42 -11.39 -5.36
C SER A 185 9.73 -10.98 -6.66
N ILE A 186 8.48 -11.42 -6.88
CA ILE A 186 7.67 -11.01 -8.02
C ILE A 186 7.25 -9.54 -7.90
N CYS A 187 6.79 -9.11 -6.73
CA CYS A 187 6.31 -7.73 -6.51
C CYS A 187 7.44 -6.71 -6.65
N ASN A 188 8.59 -6.98 -6.04
CA ASN A 188 9.80 -6.16 -6.24
C ASN A 188 10.18 -6.11 -7.73
N TRP A 189 10.14 -7.25 -8.42
CA TRP A 189 10.49 -7.31 -9.83
C TRP A 189 9.55 -6.47 -10.72
N VAL A 190 8.22 -6.54 -10.51
CA VAL A 190 7.23 -5.76 -11.29
C VAL A 190 7.48 -4.26 -11.13
N GLN A 191 7.86 -3.82 -9.93
CA GLN A 191 8.11 -2.42 -9.64
C GLN A 191 9.41 -1.91 -10.26
N ASP A 192 10.47 -2.72 -10.21
CA ASP A 192 11.79 -2.33 -10.72
C ASP A 192 11.89 -2.42 -12.26
N ASN A 193 10.97 -3.13 -12.93
CA ASN A 193 11.12 -3.50 -14.34
C ASN A 193 9.88 -3.27 -15.21
N TYR A 194 8.93 -2.43 -14.80
CA TYR A 194 7.67 -2.21 -15.53
C TYR A 194 7.86 -1.83 -17.03
N ALA A 195 8.98 -1.19 -17.36
CA ALA A 195 9.31 -0.69 -18.69
C ALA A 195 10.19 -1.63 -19.56
N GLN A 196 10.55 -2.83 -19.08
CA GLN A 196 11.45 -3.75 -19.79
C GLN A 196 10.73 -5.01 -20.28
N PRO A 197 11.10 -5.56 -21.46
CA PRO A 197 10.53 -6.82 -21.94
C PRO A 197 10.89 -7.99 -21.00
N LEU A 198 9.87 -8.75 -20.63
CA LEU A 198 9.96 -9.87 -19.67
C LEU A 198 10.73 -11.08 -20.23
N ASN A 199 11.94 -11.33 -19.71
CA ASN A 199 12.54 -12.67 -19.82
C ASN A 199 12.21 -13.51 -18.57
N ARG A 200 11.40 -14.57 -18.76
CA ARG A 200 11.03 -15.56 -17.73
C ARG A 200 12.20 -16.13 -16.94
N GLU A 201 13.36 -16.36 -17.56
CA GLU A 201 14.55 -16.89 -16.91
C GLU A 201 15.15 -15.87 -15.95
N SER A 202 15.24 -14.61 -16.37
CA SER A 202 15.77 -13.52 -15.54
C SER A 202 14.90 -13.26 -14.31
N VAL A 203 13.57 -13.34 -14.46
CA VAL A 203 12.60 -13.18 -13.38
C VAL A 203 12.76 -14.33 -12.39
N ALA A 204 12.78 -15.56 -12.88
CA ALA A 204 12.94 -16.74 -12.04
C ALA A 204 14.26 -16.68 -11.25
N LEU A 205 15.37 -16.35 -11.91
CA LEU A 205 16.69 -16.27 -11.28
C LEU A 205 16.75 -15.19 -10.20
N ARG A 206 16.19 -13.99 -10.46
CA ARG A 206 16.09 -12.93 -9.44
C ARG A 206 15.18 -13.29 -8.28
N CYS A 207 14.17 -14.12 -8.54
CA CYS A 207 13.32 -14.69 -7.50
C CYS A 207 13.95 -15.91 -6.80
N GLY A 208 15.24 -16.20 -7.02
CA GLY A 208 15.96 -17.31 -6.40
C GLY A 208 15.63 -18.69 -6.97
N TYR A 209 15.01 -18.77 -8.15
CA TYR A 209 14.68 -20.01 -8.85
C TYR A 209 15.58 -20.21 -10.06
N GLN A 210 16.33 -21.31 -10.07
CA GLN A 210 17.10 -21.71 -11.25
C GLN A 210 16.23 -22.29 -12.38
N ASN A 211 15.03 -22.77 -12.04
CA ASN A 211 14.11 -23.38 -13.01
C ASN A 211 12.91 -22.45 -13.27
N SER A 212 12.86 -21.87 -14.46
CA SER A 212 11.84 -20.91 -14.89
C SER A 212 10.46 -21.55 -15.10
N ASP A 213 10.37 -22.82 -15.49
CA ASP A 213 9.09 -23.53 -15.65
C ASP A 213 8.46 -23.88 -14.31
N TYR A 214 9.28 -24.30 -13.34
CA TYR A 214 8.84 -24.52 -11.96
C TYR A 214 8.35 -23.20 -11.34
N PHE A 215 9.10 -22.12 -11.53
CA PHE A 215 8.69 -20.77 -11.13
C PHE A 215 7.35 -20.37 -11.77
N CYS A 216 7.17 -20.56 -13.09
CA CYS A 216 5.92 -20.24 -13.78
C CYS A 216 4.72 -21.05 -13.27
N ARG A 217 4.91 -22.34 -12.96
CA ARG A 217 3.86 -23.18 -12.36
C ARG A 217 3.48 -22.70 -10.97
N LEU A 218 4.48 -22.40 -10.14
CA LEU A 218 4.27 -21.89 -8.79
C LEU A 218 3.57 -20.51 -8.82
N PHE A 219 3.98 -19.64 -9.73
CA PHE A 219 3.36 -18.34 -10.00
C PHE A 219 1.90 -18.50 -10.42
N ARG A 220 1.60 -19.33 -11.44
CA ARG A 220 0.21 -19.56 -11.88
C ARG A 220 -0.67 -20.10 -10.76
N ARG A 221 -0.15 -21.00 -9.93
CA ARG A 221 -0.88 -21.54 -8.77
C ARG A 221 -1.23 -20.45 -7.75
N GLN A 222 -0.35 -19.45 -7.58
CA GLN A 222 -0.50 -18.40 -6.59
C GLN A 222 -1.31 -17.19 -7.10
N PHE A 223 -1.17 -16.82 -8.37
CA PHE A 223 -1.74 -15.59 -8.95
C PHE A 223 -2.78 -15.84 -10.05
N GLY A 224 -3.01 -17.08 -10.45
CA GLY A 224 -3.92 -17.44 -11.55
C GLY A 224 -3.41 -17.08 -12.96
N LEU A 225 -2.27 -16.40 -13.07
CA LEU A 225 -1.71 -15.86 -14.32
C LEU A 225 -0.24 -16.24 -14.48
N THR A 226 0.34 -16.07 -15.68
CA THR A 226 1.80 -16.09 -15.85
C THR A 226 2.41 -14.77 -15.41
N PRO A 227 3.72 -14.74 -15.08
CA PRO A 227 4.44 -13.49 -14.84
C PRO A 227 4.29 -12.48 -15.99
N GLY A 228 4.37 -12.97 -17.25
CA GLY A 228 4.17 -12.17 -18.45
C GLY A 228 2.81 -11.46 -18.49
N ASN A 229 1.73 -12.23 -18.31
CA ASN A 229 0.37 -11.70 -18.34
C ASN A 229 0.05 -10.84 -17.11
N TYR A 230 0.66 -11.14 -15.97
CA TYR A 230 0.51 -10.34 -14.75
C TYR A 230 1.12 -8.94 -14.95
N SER A 231 2.34 -8.86 -15.49
CA SER A 231 3.00 -7.57 -15.76
C SER A 231 2.26 -6.71 -16.80
N ALA A 232 1.66 -7.33 -17.83
CA ALA A 232 0.91 -6.61 -18.85
C ALA A 232 -0.33 -5.87 -18.31
N ARG A 233 -0.79 -6.19 -17.09
CA ARG A 233 -1.87 -5.45 -16.41
C ARG A 233 -1.42 -4.16 -15.73
N PHE A 234 -0.10 -3.98 -15.57
CA PHE A 234 0.50 -2.83 -14.90
C PHE A 234 1.35 -1.97 -15.85
N GLN A 235 1.30 -2.25 -17.16
CA GLN A 235 1.79 -1.39 -18.24
C GLN A 235 0.66 -0.49 -18.74
#